data_AF-A0A6N9QGU7-F1
#
_entry.id   AF-A0A6N9QGU7-F1
#
_cell.length_a   1.000
_cell.length_b   1.000
_cell.length_c   1.000
_cell.angle_alpha   90.00
_cell.angle_beta   90.00
_cell.angle_gamma   90.00
#
_symmetry.space_group_name_H-M   'P 1'
#
loop_
_entity.id
_entity.type
_entity.pdbx_description
1 polymer ?
#
loop_
_entity_poly.entity_id
_entity_poly.type
_entity_poly.pdbx_seq_one_letter_code
_entity_poly.pdbx_strand_id
1 'polypeptide(L)' 'MIEFKQASDYYQSLKPQEKESLAANIAESLMFEEEDIIKTILSYFKQVDETLEKILRQRLYF' A
#
# COMPACT_ATOMS: atom_id res chain seq x y z
N MET A 1 -11.92 14.18 1.65
CA MET A 1 -11.17 13.20 0.84
C MET A 1 -12.07 12.02 0.55
N ILE A 2 -12.78 12.04 -0.58
CA ILE A 2 -13.69 10.95 -0.99
C ILE A 2 -12.92 9.88 -1.79
N GLU A 3 -11.83 10.29 -2.45
CA GLU A 3 -11.08 9.51 -3.44
C GLU A 3 -10.55 8.17 -2.90
N PHE A 4 -10.07 8.12 -1.66
CA PHE A 4 -9.52 6.89 -1.05
C PHE A 4 -10.48 6.17 -0.12
N LYS A 5 -11.69 6.70 0.11
CA LYS A 5 -12.60 6.17 1.14
C LYS A 5 -12.99 4.72 0.86
N GLN A 6 -13.32 4.39 -0.39
CA GLN A 6 -13.72 3.02 -0.75
C GLN A 6 -12.54 2.04 -0.63
N ALA A 7 -11.33 2.48 -1.00
CA ALA A 7 -10.13 1.66 -0.86
C ALA A 7 -9.79 1.42 0.63
N SER A 8 -9.95 2.45 1.48
CA SER A 8 -9.80 2.32 2.93
C SER A 8 -10.83 1.35 3.50
N ASP A 9 -12.12 1.54 3.18
CA ASP A 9 -13.20 0.68 3.67
C ASP A 9 -12.98 -0.78 3.26
N TYR A 10 -12.55 -1.01 2.01
CA TYR A 10 -12.17 -2.34 1.53
C TYR A 10 -10.97 -2.90 2.29
N TYR A 11 -9.88 -2.15 2.42
CA TYR A 11 -8.69 -2.59 3.14
C TYR A 11 -9.02 -2.97 4.59
N GLN A 12 -9.83 -2.18 5.30
CA GLN A 12 -10.25 -2.51 6.66
C GLN A 12 -11.10 -3.77 6.76
N SER A 13 -11.86 -4.11 5.72
CA SER A 13 -12.67 -5.33 5.67
C SER A 13 -11.86 -6.61 5.46
N LEU A 14 -10.60 -6.51 5.01
CA LEU A 14 -9.73 -7.66 4.75
C LEU A 14 -9.27 -8.33 6.03
N LYS A 15 -9.17 -9.67 5.98
CA LYS A 15 -8.54 -10.47 7.03
C LYS A 15 -7.03 -10.20 7.07
N PRO A 16 -6.36 -10.50 8.21
CA PRO A 16 -4.91 -10.29 8.31
C PRO A 16 -4.09 -10.96 7.20
N GLN A 17 -4.44 -12.20 6.82
CA GLN A 17 -3.76 -12.93 5.74
C GLN A 17 -3.95 -12.26 4.37
N GLU A 18 -5.15 -11.73 4.10
CA GLU A 18 -5.44 -11.03 2.84
C GLU A 18 -4.69 -9.69 2.77
N LYS A 19 -4.58 -8.98 3.90
CA LYS A 19 -3.76 -7.76 4.00
C LYS A 19 -2.28 -8.05 3.72
N GLU A 20 -1.77 -9.16 4.25
CA GLU A 20 -0.39 -9.59 4.02
C GLU A 20 -0.13 -9.93 2.56
N SER A 21 -1.00 -10.75 1.94
CA SER A 21 -0.89 -11.08 0.51
C SER A 21 -1.01 -9.85 -0.39
N LEU A 22 -1.93 -8.93 -0.07
CA LEU A 22 -2.08 -7.68 -0.80
C LEU A 22 -0.79 -6.85 -0.75
N ALA A 23 -0.22 -6.66 0.44
CA ALA A 23 1.02 -5.91 0.59
C ALA A 23 2.21 -6.58 -0.11
N ALA A 24 2.29 -7.91 -0.10
CA ALA A 24 3.31 -8.66 -0.84
C ALA A 24 3.20 -8.43 -2.35
N ASN A 25 2.00 -8.56 -2.92
CA ASN A 25 1.75 -8.39 -4.36
C ASN A 25 2.03 -6.96 -4.82
N ILE A 26 1.65 -5.96 -4.02
CA ILE A 26 1.95 -4.55 -4.32
C ILE A 26 3.46 -4.32 -4.29
N ALA A 27 4.17 -4.80 -3.25
CA ALA A 27 5.61 -4.61 -3.16
C ALA A 27 6.37 -5.29 -4.32
N GLU A 28 5.96 -6.49 -4.72
CA GLU A 28 6.54 -7.18 -5.89
C GLU A 28 6.33 -6.37 -7.18
N SER A 29 5.14 -5.79 -7.36
CA SER A 29 4.83 -4.96 -8.54
C SER A 29 5.63 -3.66 -8.57
N LEU A 30 6.01 -3.12 -7.42
CA LEU A 30 6.71 -1.83 -7.30
C LEU A 30 8.24 -1.97 -7.23
N MET A 31 8.77 -3.17 -7.05
CA MET A 31 10.19 -3.40 -6.74
C MET A 31 11.16 -2.86 -7.80
N PHE A 32 10.74 -2.80 -9.06
CA PHE A 32 11.58 -2.38 -10.19
C PHE A 32 11.15 -1.03 -10.79
N GLU A 33 10.19 -0.36 -10.16
CA GLU A 33 9.71 0.94 -10.62
C GLU A 33 10.67 2.07 -10.21
N GLU A 34 10.57 3.21 -10.90
CA GLU A 34 11.36 4.38 -10.57
C GLU A 34 11.03 4.92 -9.17
N GLU A 35 12.04 5.44 -8.46
CA GLU A 35 11.90 5.90 -7.07
C GLU A 35 10.76 6.92 -6.88
N ASP A 36 10.58 7.84 -7.83
CA ASP A 36 9.53 8.85 -7.78
C ASP A 36 8.12 8.26 -7.98
N ILE A 37 8.00 7.20 -8.78
CA ILE A 37 6.75 6.43 -8.93
C ILE A 37 6.44 5.74 -7.60
N ILE A 38 7.42 5.07 -7.00
CA ILE A 38 7.26 4.38 -5.71
C ILE A 38 6.82 5.36 -4.63
N LYS A 39 7.48 6.53 -4.50
CA LYS A 39 7.11 7.57 -3.52
C LYS A 39 5.68 8.06 -3.72
N THR A 40 5.27 8.29 -4.96
CA THR A 40 3.92 8.74 -5.30
C THR A 40 2.89 7.69 -4.88
N ILE A 41 3.14 6.42 -5.19
CA ILE A 41 2.23 5.32 -4.86
C ILE A 41 2.15 5.09 -3.34
N LEU A 42 3.28 5.16 -2.62
CA LEU A 42 3.28 5.11 -1.15
C LEU A 42 2.45 6.27 -0.55
N SER A 43 2.51 7.46 -1.13
CA SER A 43 1.70 8.59 -0.67
C SER A 43 0.20 8.33 -0.81
N TYR A 44 -0.23 7.62 -1.87
CA TYR A 44 -1.62 7.21 -2.05
C TYR A 44 -2.02 6.14 -1.04
N PHE A 45 -1.19 5.12 -0.82
CA PHE A 45 -1.48 4.10 0.19
C PHE A 45 -1.50 4.66 1.61
N LYS A 46 -0.75 5.73 1.91
CA LYS A 46 -0.87 6.46 3.18
C LYS A 46 -2.27 7.06 3.38
N GLN A 47 -2.92 7.52 2.30
CA GLN A 47 -4.31 8.03 2.36
C GLN A 47 -5.33 6.90 2.55
N VAL A 48 -4.98 5.68 2.16
CA VAL A 48 -5.81 4.48 2.32
C VAL A 48 -5.68 3.92 3.74
N ASP A 49 -4.44 3.67 4.20
CA ASP A 49 -4.13 3.19 5.54
C ASP A 49 -2.63 3.39 5.86
N GLU A 50 -2.32 4.02 7.00
CA GLU A 50 -0.93 4.29 7.39
C GLU A 50 -0.13 3.01 7.71
N THR A 51 -0.78 1.93 8.14
CA THR A 51 -0.12 0.65 8.41
C THR A 51 0.26 -0.04 7.11
N LEU A 52 -0.63 -0.01 6.12
CA LEU A 52 -0.32 -0.51 4.77
C LEU A 52 0.91 0.19 4.18
N GLU A 53 0.95 1.52 4.25
CA GLU A 53 2.11 2.29 3.75
C GLU A 53 3.41 1.89 4.45
N LYS A 54 3.41 1.75 5.78
CA LYS A 54 4.59 1.30 6.54
C LYS A 54 5.06 -0.09 6.14
N ILE A 55 4.13 -1.03 5.92
CA ILE A 55 4.46 -2.38 5.47
C ILE A 55 5.11 -2.33 4.07
N LEU A 56 4.57 -1.52 3.17
CA LEU A 56 5.11 -1.37 1.82
C LEU A 56 6.51 -0.74 1.84
N ARG A 57 6.74 0.29 2.67
CA ARG A 57 8.09 0.87 2.87
C ARG A 57 9.11 -0.16 3.34
N GLN A 58 8.76 -0.94 4.36
CA GLN A 58 9.65 -1.99 4.88
C GLN A 58 10.01 -3.02 3.81
N ARG A 59 9.04 -3.41 2.97
CA ARG A 59 9.24 -4.39 1.89
C ARG A 59 10.06 -3.84 0.72
N LEU A 60 9.94 -2.54 0.45
CA LEU A 60 10.64 -1.87 -0.65
C LEU A 60 11.99 -1.27 -0.23
N TYR A 61 12.37 -1.36 1.05
CA TYR A 61 13.56 -0.71 1.63
C TYR A 61 13.54 0.83 1.52
N PHE A 62 12.36 1.42 1.73
CA PHE A 62 12.04 2.85 1.66
C PHE A 62 11.70 3.50 3.01
#